data_AF-A0A7J9VGI9-F1
#
_entry.id   AF-A0A7J9VGI9-F1
#
_cell.length_a   1.000
_cell.length_b   1.000
_cell.length_c   1.000
_cell.angle_alpha   90.00
_cell.angle_beta   90.00
_cell.angle_gamma   90.00
#
_symmetry.space_group_name_H-M   'P 1'
#
loop_
_entity.id
_entity.type
_entity.pdbx_description
1 polymer ?
#
loop_
_entity_poly.entity_id
_entity_poly.type
_entity_poly.pdbx_seq_one_letter_code
_entity_poly.pdbx_strand_id
1 'polypeptide(L)'
;MKGPRQTWNIPVRSVPLRGDDHHGVAEPGGRPPRCDKDIDTTSTLRDVVPVAAQDNGICTSADIDTYTVGTRTLVDQGGGEEAAFVITDVTQPATPIRYGPFTWARRGAKGTYTPDVKTFEQTVGGQTRDYIALSLERLRANGFCGVVVFDVTDPASPVFETQIYKNVQGDFWCDVHNSFVEDIGGDGRYLYATADARNDMRVVDIANVADFPSTCDIATNCAAKEIGRYKAPTAVDNDNYVHDVTVIDHGGDVGRRVYVSYWDTGLVILDAADVTPGTDPTPIATIDPPGFLTHHAFASAAGSRVFLQDEILDQPGDAPVQMWQVEPQTLVDSLVLGTDVPVNPSHNLEIRFDLAPNRLYVGWYKLGLQAWDFDASGFHRTAGTPSRTAVQYHQVQTEAADDPYDGAWGVRMADIDGCTHYFQSDRRYGLIIDRDAACG
;
A
#
# COMPACT_ATOMS: atom_id res chain seq x y z
N MET A 1 13.02 -24.93 -30.41
CA MET A 1 12.40 -24.26 -29.24
C MET A 1 10.94 -24.01 -29.59
N LYS A 2 9.99 -24.54 -28.80
CA LYS A 2 8.56 -24.32 -29.05
C LYS A 2 8.25 -22.84 -28.77
N GLY A 3 7.71 -22.13 -29.76
CA GLY A 3 7.38 -20.70 -29.65
C GLY A 3 6.37 -20.41 -28.54
N PRO A 4 6.20 -19.12 -28.18
CA PRO A 4 5.33 -18.71 -27.10
C PRO A 4 3.89 -19.14 -27.37
N ARG A 5 3.28 -19.82 -26.38
CA ARG A 5 1.85 -20.14 -26.40
C ARG A 5 1.08 -18.82 -26.26
N GLN A 6 0.21 -18.55 -27.22
CA GLN A 6 -0.82 -17.51 -27.18
C GLN A 6 -1.52 -17.55 -25.80
N THR A 7 -1.44 -16.44 -25.04
CA THR A 7 -2.14 -16.31 -23.76
C THR A 7 -3.54 -15.78 -24.02
N TRP A 8 -4.53 -16.59 -23.69
CA TRP A 8 -5.94 -16.23 -23.68
C TRP A 8 -6.25 -15.46 -22.37
N ASN A 9 -7.20 -14.52 -22.43
CA ASN A 9 -7.73 -13.67 -21.37
C ASN A 9 -7.50 -14.23 -19.95
N ILE A 10 -7.02 -13.41 -19.02
CA ILE A 10 -7.00 -13.71 -17.58
C ILE A 10 -8.30 -13.16 -16.99
N PRO A 11 -9.43 -13.90 -16.98
CA PRO A 11 -10.59 -13.44 -16.27
C PRO A 11 -10.30 -13.48 -14.77
N VAL A 12 -10.81 -12.51 -14.03
CA VAL A 12 -11.11 -12.68 -12.61
C VAL A 12 -12.52 -13.26 -12.52
N ARG A 13 -12.78 -14.08 -11.50
CA ARG A 13 -14.15 -14.49 -11.17
C ARG A 13 -14.52 -13.87 -9.84
N SER A 14 -15.62 -13.13 -9.82
CA SER A 14 -16.32 -12.87 -8.57
C SER A 14 -16.75 -14.21 -7.99
N VAL A 15 -16.49 -14.41 -6.70
CA VAL A 15 -17.11 -15.51 -5.96
C VAL A 15 -18.53 -15.04 -5.65
N PRO A 16 -19.59 -15.73 -6.14
CA PRO A 16 -20.94 -15.35 -5.79
C PRO A 16 -21.07 -15.35 -4.27
N LEU A 17 -21.40 -14.19 -3.69
CA LEU A 17 -21.82 -14.11 -2.30
C LEU A 17 -23.02 -15.04 -2.15
N ARG A 18 -22.86 -16.13 -1.41
CA ARG A 18 -23.98 -16.99 -1.04
C ARG A 18 -24.90 -16.13 -0.18
N GLY A 19 -26.04 -15.74 -0.75
CA GLY A 19 -27.11 -15.07 -0.04
C GLY A 19 -27.56 -15.89 1.16
N ASP A 20 -27.96 -15.18 2.21
CA ASP A 20 -28.57 -15.71 3.41
C ASP A 20 -29.74 -16.64 3.06
N ASP A 21 -29.53 -17.95 3.20
CA ASP A 21 -30.62 -18.92 3.28
C ASP A 21 -30.34 -19.86 4.46
N HIS A 22 -31.15 -19.68 5.49
CA HIS A 22 -31.37 -20.64 6.56
C HIS A 22 -31.79 -21.99 5.96
N HIS A 23 -30.99 -23.06 6.12
CA HIS A 23 -31.48 -24.42 6.39
C HIS A 23 -30.32 -25.36 6.76
N GLY A 24 -30.49 -26.08 7.88
CA GLY A 24 -29.49 -26.99 8.42
C GLY A 24 -29.30 -28.25 7.59
N VAL A 25 -28.06 -28.49 7.19
CA VAL A 25 -27.53 -29.82 6.87
C VAL A 25 -26.12 -29.88 7.43
N ALA A 26 -25.87 -30.86 8.30
CA ALA A 26 -24.54 -31.13 8.84
C ALA A 26 -23.61 -31.62 7.72
N GLU A 27 -22.58 -30.85 7.37
CA GLU A 27 -21.51 -31.31 6.50
C GLU A 27 -20.50 -32.17 7.28
N PRO A 28 -19.87 -33.17 6.64
CA PRO A 28 -18.92 -34.06 7.30
C PRO A 28 -17.59 -33.35 7.58
N GLY A 29 -16.99 -33.69 8.72
CA GLY A 29 -15.78 -33.09 9.26
C GLY A 29 -14.55 -33.22 8.37
N GLY A 30 -13.77 -32.14 8.34
CA GLY A 30 -12.45 -32.06 7.72
C GLY A 30 -12.19 -30.85 6.83
N ARG A 31 -12.79 -29.67 7.11
CA ARG A 31 -12.24 -28.41 6.57
C ARG A 31 -10.99 -28.06 7.38
N PRO A 32 -9.86 -27.66 6.75
CA PRO A 32 -8.81 -26.95 7.49
C PRO A 32 -9.46 -25.75 8.22
N PRO A 33 -8.95 -25.34 9.39
CA PRO A 33 -9.57 -24.27 10.13
C PRO A 33 -9.68 -23.07 9.19
N ARG A 34 -10.89 -22.50 9.09
CA ARG A 34 -11.03 -21.13 8.59
C ARG A 34 -10.00 -20.33 9.37
N CYS A 35 -9.19 -19.53 8.68
CA CYS A 35 -8.19 -18.68 9.32
C CYS A 35 -8.84 -17.95 10.49
N ASP A 36 -8.11 -17.78 11.59
CA ASP A 36 -8.67 -17.10 12.75
C ASP A 36 -9.05 -15.67 12.33
N LYS A 37 -10.26 -15.28 12.70
CA LYS A 37 -10.91 -14.03 12.26
C LYS A 37 -11.39 -13.32 13.51
N ASP A 38 -10.47 -13.03 14.40
CA ASP A 38 -10.70 -12.28 15.61
C ASP A 38 -10.17 -10.85 15.44
N ILE A 39 -10.93 -9.90 15.97
CA ILE A 39 -10.50 -8.51 16.15
C ILE A 39 -11.00 -8.05 17.51
N ASP A 40 -10.16 -7.36 18.26
CA ASP A 40 -10.60 -6.64 19.44
C ASP A 40 -10.99 -5.20 19.07
N THR A 41 -12.29 -4.98 18.84
CA THR A 41 -12.86 -3.64 18.66
C THR A 41 -13.28 -2.99 19.98
N THR A 42 -13.02 -3.66 21.11
CA THR A 42 -13.35 -3.18 22.46
C THR A 42 -12.15 -2.58 23.18
N SER A 43 -11.00 -2.57 22.52
CA SER A 43 -9.71 -2.08 22.99
C SER A 43 -9.70 -0.56 23.22
N THR A 44 -8.55 -0.06 23.65
CA THR A 44 -8.38 1.34 23.99
C THR A 44 -8.39 2.20 22.72
N LEU A 45 -9.21 3.25 22.73
CA LEU A 45 -9.39 4.20 21.63
C LEU A 45 -9.11 5.60 22.13
N ARG A 46 -8.55 6.45 21.28
CA ARG A 46 -8.44 7.89 21.53
C ARG A 46 -8.67 8.68 20.26
N ASP A 47 -9.55 9.67 20.37
CA ASP A 47 -9.84 10.66 19.31
C ASP A 47 -10.28 10.01 17.97
N VAL A 48 -10.78 8.76 18.05
CA VAL A 48 -11.46 8.00 16.99
C VAL A 48 -12.60 7.17 17.60
N VAL A 49 -13.58 6.80 16.78
CA VAL A 49 -14.72 5.97 17.15
C VAL A 49 -14.87 4.82 16.14
N PRO A 50 -14.94 3.54 16.58
CA PRO A 50 -15.23 2.42 15.71
C PRO A 50 -16.60 2.57 15.07
N VAL A 51 -16.66 2.38 13.76
CA VAL A 51 -17.88 2.48 12.97
C VAL A 51 -18.36 1.11 12.53
N ALA A 52 -17.49 0.34 11.89
CA ALA A 52 -17.79 -1.00 11.39
C ALA A 52 -16.51 -1.81 11.20
N ALA A 53 -16.68 -3.12 11.00
CA ALA A 53 -15.66 -4.00 10.48
C ALA A 53 -16.28 -4.93 9.43
N GLN A 54 -15.52 -5.27 8.40
CA GLN A 54 -15.97 -6.04 7.24
C GLN A 54 -15.01 -7.21 7.00
N ASP A 55 -15.45 -8.45 7.28
CA ASP A 55 -14.69 -9.66 6.95
C ASP A 55 -14.56 -9.80 5.43
N ASN A 56 -13.36 -9.56 4.90
CA ASN A 56 -13.10 -9.57 3.47
C ASN A 56 -13.20 -10.97 2.83
N GLY A 57 -13.31 -12.03 3.63
CA GLY A 57 -13.57 -13.40 3.18
C GLY A 57 -12.34 -14.15 2.67
N ILE A 58 -11.14 -13.61 2.90
CA ILE A 58 -9.84 -14.22 2.60
C ILE A 58 -8.98 -14.32 3.85
N CYS A 59 -7.92 -15.12 3.85
CA CYS A 59 -7.11 -15.34 5.05
C CYS A 59 -5.99 -14.31 5.25
N THR A 60 -5.57 -13.68 4.17
CA THR A 60 -4.48 -12.71 4.18
C THR A 60 -4.88 -11.51 3.35
N SER A 61 -4.93 -10.35 3.99
CA SER A 61 -5.06 -9.03 3.37
C SER A 61 -3.69 -8.35 3.38
N ALA A 62 -3.47 -7.42 2.45
CA ALA A 62 -2.25 -6.62 2.39
C ALA A 62 -2.61 -5.12 2.41
N ASP A 63 -1.86 -4.25 1.72
CA ASP A 63 -2.14 -2.81 1.73
C ASP A 63 -3.53 -2.48 1.15
N ILE A 64 -3.93 -1.24 1.39
CA ILE A 64 -5.25 -0.71 1.06
C ILE A 64 -5.11 0.61 0.30
N ASP A 65 -6.10 0.89 -0.54
CA ASP A 65 -6.27 2.22 -1.11
C ASP A 65 -7.74 2.64 -1.18
N THR A 66 -7.99 3.93 -1.32
CA THR A 66 -9.35 4.51 -1.40
C THR A 66 -9.55 5.29 -2.67
N TYR A 67 -10.71 5.14 -3.29
CA TYR A 67 -11.08 5.86 -4.53
C TYR A 67 -12.58 6.15 -4.58
N THR A 68 -13.01 6.94 -5.56
CA THR A 68 -14.41 7.31 -5.73
C THR A 68 -14.93 6.96 -7.11
N VAL A 69 -16.07 6.26 -7.18
CA VAL A 69 -16.76 6.01 -8.47
C VAL A 69 -18.10 6.73 -8.44
N GLY A 70 -18.16 7.90 -9.10
CA GLY A 70 -19.32 8.78 -9.05
C GLY A 70 -19.54 9.32 -7.64
N THR A 71 -20.62 8.94 -6.97
CA THR A 71 -20.90 9.35 -5.57
C THR A 71 -20.51 8.29 -4.55
N ARG A 72 -19.90 7.17 -4.99
CA ARG A 72 -19.52 6.08 -4.11
C ARG A 72 -18.09 6.26 -3.65
N THR A 73 -17.84 6.04 -2.36
CA THR A 73 -16.48 5.90 -1.81
C THR A 73 -16.19 4.42 -1.64
N LEU A 74 -15.08 3.98 -2.21
CA LEU A 74 -14.69 2.59 -2.27
C LEU A 74 -13.32 2.41 -1.61
N VAL A 75 -13.14 1.25 -1.02
CA VAL A 75 -11.89 0.78 -0.45
C VAL A 75 -11.49 -0.46 -1.25
N ASP A 76 -10.24 -0.52 -1.68
CA ASP A 76 -9.65 -1.75 -2.22
C ASP A 76 -8.55 -2.29 -1.31
N GLN A 77 -8.54 -3.61 -1.11
CA GLN A 77 -7.54 -4.29 -0.29
C GLN A 77 -6.80 -5.34 -1.13
N GLY A 78 -5.47 -5.30 -1.09
CA GLY A 78 -4.62 -6.37 -1.65
C GLY A 78 -4.90 -7.71 -1.00
N GLY A 79 -4.82 -8.80 -1.78
CA GLY A 79 -5.13 -10.16 -1.32
C GLY A 79 -3.94 -11.11 -1.23
N GLY A 80 -4.12 -12.16 -0.42
CA GLY A 80 -3.27 -13.35 -0.27
C GLY A 80 -3.25 -14.30 -1.48
N GLU A 81 -2.88 -15.57 -1.26
CA GLU A 81 -3.01 -16.61 -2.30
C GLU A 81 -4.48 -16.87 -2.71
N GLU A 82 -5.43 -16.47 -1.87
CA GLU A 82 -6.86 -16.75 -2.02
C GLU A 82 -7.56 -15.81 -3.01
N ALA A 83 -7.11 -14.55 -3.12
CA ALA A 83 -7.70 -13.53 -3.98
C ALA A 83 -6.65 -12.52 -4.46
N ALA A 84 -6.91 -11.91 -5.62
CA ALA A 84 -6.11 -10.80 -6.13
C ALA A 84 -6.29 -9.54 -5.27
N PHE A 85 -7.55 -9.22 -4.96
CA PHE A 85 -7.95 -8.04 -4.19
C PHE A 85 -9.42 -8.17 -3.73
N VAL A 86 -9.86 -7.23 -2.88
CA VAL A 86 -11.24 -7.10 -2.39
C VAL A 86 -11.68 -5.65 -2.43
N ILE A 87 -12.75 -5.35 -3.18
CA ILE A 87 -13.41 -4.04 -3.17
C ILE A 87 -14.57 -4.04 -2.17
N THR A 88 -14.61 -3.01 -1.34
CA THR A 88 -15.69 -2.73 -0.38
C THR A 88 -16.22 -1.31 -0.60
N ASP A 89 -17.52 -1.20 -0.78
CA ASP A 89 -18.24 0.08 -0.79
C ASP A 89 -18.41 0.59 0.64
N VAL A 90 -17.82 1.74 0.91
CA VAL A 90 -17.85 2.41 2.22
C VAL A 90 -18.59 3.73 2.15
N THR A 91 -19.38 3.98 1.10
CA THR A 91 -20.23 5.19 1.00
C THR A 91 -21.14 5.35 2.21
N GLN A 92 -21.56 4.23 2.80
CA GLN A 92 -22.21 4.17 4.11
C GLN A 92 -21.30 3.42 5.08
N PRO A 93 -20.35 4.10 5.77
CA PRO A 93 -19.32 3.44 6.58
C PRO A 93 -19.86 2.50 7.67
N ALA A 94 -21.07 2.76 8.18
CA ALA A 94 -21.74 1.93 9.19
C ALA A 94 -22.30 0.61 8.64
N THR A 95 -22.47 0.50 7.32
CA THR A 95 -23.01 -0.69 6.64
C THR A 95 -22.24 -0.94 5.33
N PRO A 96 -20.94 -1.26 5.42
CA PRO A 96 -20.10 -1.43 4.23
C PRO A 96 -20.58 -2.62 3.39
N ILE A 97 -20.53 -2.49 2.06
CA ILE A 97 -20.98 -3.52 1.11
C ILE A 97 -19.78 -4.07 0.34
N ARG A 98 -19.43 -5.33 0.58
CA ARG A 98 -18.35 -6.01 -0.15
C ARG A 98 -18.80 -6.42 -1.56
N TYR A 99 -18.06 -6.01 -2.60
CA TYR A 99 -18.24 -6.50 -3.98
C TYR A 99 -17.40 -7.76 -4.28
N GLY A 100 -16.21 -7.87 -3.66
CA GLY A 100 -15.29 -9.01 -3.78
C GLY A 100 -15.57 -10.16 -2.79
N PRO A 101 -14.66 -11.15 -2.66
CA PRO A 101 -13.29 -11.17 -3.17
C PRO A 101 -13.18 -11.52 -4.66
N PHE A 102 -12.15 -10.96 -5.30
CA PHE A 102 -11.84 -11.16 -6.70
C PHE A 102 -10.69 -12.14 -6.85
N THR A 103 -10.98 -13.34 -7.35
CA THR A 103 -9.98 -14.43 -7.41
C THR A 103 -9.34 -14.54 -8.79
N TRP A 104 -8.06 -14.89 -8.81
CA TRP A 104 -7.37 -15.23 -10.05
C TRP A 104 -7.98 -16.49 -10.69
N ALA A 105 -8.61 -16.40 -11.86
CA ALA A 105 -9.28 -17.56 -12.45
C ALA A 105 -8.33 -18.64 -12.98
N ARG A 106 -7.02 -18.38 -13.03
CA ARG A 106 -6.04 -19.30 -13.62
C ARG A 106 -5.42 -20.20 -12.56
N ARG A 107 -5.38 -21.51 -12.83
CA ARG A 107 -4.72 -22.52 -11.98
C ARG A 107 -3.23 -22.25 -11.70
N GLY A 108 -2.59 -21.40 -12.50
CA GLY A 108 -1.21 -20.94 -12.33
C GLY A 108 -1.02 -19.74 -11.40
N ALA A 109 -2.10 -19.05 -11.03
CA ALA A 109 -2.07 -17.93 -10.10
C ALA A 109 -1.97 -18.35 -8.62
N LYS A 110 -2.03 -19.67 -8.35
CA LYS A 110 -1.72 -20.19 -7.03
C LYS A 110 -0.26 -19.90 -6.72
N GLY A 111 -0.02 -19.19 -5.61
CA GLY A 111 1.29 -18.70 -5.23
C GLY A 111 1.61 -17.30 -5.75
N THR A 112 0.60 -16.46 -5.96
CA THR A 112 0.74 -15.01 -6.12
C THR A 112 0.19 -14.33 -4.88
N TYR A 113 0.90 -13.32 -4.40
CA TYR A 113 0.53 -12.43 -3.32
C TYR A 113 0.45 -11.00 -3.88
N THR A 114 -0.53 -10.21 -3.42
CA THR A 114 -0.64 -8.78 -3.76
C THR A 114 -0.25 -7.96 -2.52
N PRO A 115 1.05 -7.68 -2.28
CA PRO A 115 1.50 -6.91 -1.12
C PRO A 115 0.99 -5.47 -1.07
N ASP A 116 0.77 -4.87 -2.25
CA ASP A 116 0.41 -3.46 -2.36
C ASP A 116 -0.63 -3.23 -3.47
N VAL A 117 -1.45 -2.19 -3.24
CA VAL A 117 -2.48 -1.76 -4.17
C VAL A 117 -2.54 -0.24 -4.26
N LYS A 118 -2.74 0.25 -5.49
CA LYS A 118 -2.94 1.67 -5.78
C LYS A 118 -4.11 1.86 -6.72
N THR A 119 -4.93 2.84 -6.41
CA THR A 119 -6.10 3.24 -7.19
C THR A 119 -5.80 4.54 -7.93
N PHE A 120 -6.33 4.71 -9.13
CA PHE A 120 -6.15 5.94 -9.91
C PHE A 120 -7.24 6.09 -10.96
N GLU A 121 -7.49 7.34 -11.34
CA GLU A 121 -8.42 7.67 -12.42
C GLU A 121 -7.66 7.97 -13.72
N GLN A 122 -8.29 7.74 -14.89
CA GLN A 122 -7.85 8.35 -16.14
C GLN A 122 -9.04 8.76 -17.02
N THR A 123 -8.92 9.91 -17.66
CA THR A 123 -9.88 10.38 -18.65
C THR A 123 -9.52 9.87 -20.05
N VAL A 124 -10.18 8.79 -20.48
CA VAL A 124 -9.97 8.18 -21.81
C VAL A 124 -11.16 8.47 -22.72
N GLY A 125 -10.92 9.16 -23.84
CA GLY A 125 -11.98 9.49 -24.81
C GLY A 125 -13.10 10.37 -24.24
N GLY A 126 -12.80 11.18 -23.20
CA GLY A 126 -13.77 12.03 -22.51
C GLY A 126 -14.62 11.31 -21.46
N GLN A 127 -14.27 10.06 -21.12
CA GLN A 127 -14.86 9.31 -20.01
C GLN A 127 -13.81 9.09 -18.93
N THR A 128 -14.12 9.45 -17.70
CA THR A 128 -13.34 9.03 -16.53
C THR A 128 -13.51 7.54 -16.32
N ARG A 129 -12.39 6.85 -16.15
CA ARG A 129 -12.31 5.45 -15.79
C ARG A 129 -11.48 5.30 -14.54
N ASP A 130 -11.90 4.38 -13.69
CA ASP A 130 -11.24 4.06 -12.42
C ASP A 130 -10.42 2.79 -12.60
N TYR A 131 -9.20 2.78 -12.08
CA TYR A 131 -8.30 1.65 -12.19
C TYR A 131 -7.71 1.26 -10.83
N ILE A 132 -7.30 0.00 -10.76
CA ILE A 132 -6.52 -0.56 -9.65
C ILE A 132 -5.25 -1.15 -10.24
N ALA A 133 -4.08 -0.72 -9.74
CA ALA A 133 -2.78 -1.35 -9.95
C ALA A 133 -2.44 -2.24 -8.75
N LEU A 134 -2.12 -3.50 -9.02
CA LEU A 134 -1.76 -4.53 -8.04
C LEU A 134 -0.28 -4.85 -8.18
N SER A 135 0.52 -4.57 -7.16
CA SER A 135 1.91 -5.05 -7.04
C SER A 135 1.88 -6.55 -6.75
N LEU A 136 2.68 -7.35 -7.46
CA LEU A 136 2.62 -8.81 -7.34
C LEU A 136 3.97 -9.45 -6.98
N GLU A 137 3.90 -10.24 -5.92
CA GLU A 137 4.95 -11.15 -5.49
C GLU A 137 4.64 -12.61 -5.80
N ARG A 138 5.67 -13.36 -6.16
CA ARG A 138 5.56 -14.81 -6.37
C ARG A 138 5.97 -15.55 -5.12
N LEU A 139 5.00 -16.18 -4.47
CA LEU A 139 5.25 -17.22 -3.47
C LEU A 139 5.70 -18.54 -4.12
N ARG A 140 5.47 -18.70 -5.44
CA ARG A 140 5.88 -19.87 -6.23
C ARG A 140 6.36 -19.44 -7.62
N ALA A 141 7.32 -20.17 -8.18
CA ALA A 141 7.94 -19.85 -9.47
C ALA A 141 6.96 -19.65 -10.65
N ASN A 142 5.75 -20.23 -10.58
CA ASN A 142 4.72 -20.12 -11.60
C ASN A 142 3.63 -19.06 -11.34
N GLY A 143 3.70 -18.32 -10.23
CA GLY A 143 2.79 -17.23 -9.92
C GLY A 143 2.85 -16.09 -10.94
N PHE A 144 1.80 -15.28 -10.98
CA PHE A 144 1.87 -13.95 -11.59
C PHE A 144 2.88 -13.06 -10.85
N CYS A 145 3.42 -12.08 -11.56
CA CYS A 145 4.43 -11.16 -11.06
C CYS A 145 4.35 -9.80 -11.78
N GLY A 146 5.09 -8.81 -11.29
CA GLY A 146 5.07 -7.46 -11.84
C GLY A 146 3.87 -6.68 -11.31
N VAL A 147 3.31 -5.79 -12.11
CA VAL A 147 2.08 -5.05 -11.78
C VAL A 147 0.95 -5.50 -12.69
N VAL A 148 -0.25 -5.71 -12.14
CA VAL A 148 -1.47 -5.95 -12.92
C VAL A 148 -2.41 -4.77 -12.77
N VAL A 149 -3.03 -4.32 -13.86
CA VAL A 149 -4.03 -3.25 -13.83
C VAL A 149 -5.41 -3.77 -14.20
N PHE A 150 -6.41 -3.38 -13.41
CA PHE A 150 -7.83 -3.63 -13.62
C PHE A 150 -8.58 -2.31 -13.84
N ASP A 151 -9.49 -2.26 -14.80
CA ASP A 151 -10.55 -1.24 -14.87
C ASP A 151 -11.67 -1.64 -13.91
N VAL A 152 -11.97 -0.75 -12.97
CA VAL A 152 -12.97 -0.90 -11.90
C VAL A 152 -14.05 0.17 -11.94
N THR A 153 -14.24 0.80 -13.11
CA THR A 153 -15.33 1.75 -13.35
C THR A 153 -16.70 1.12 -13.00
N ASP A 154 -16.85 -0.20 -13.22
CA ASP A 154 -17.88 -1.02 -12.55
C ASP A 154 -17.22 -1.90 -11.46
N PRO A 155 -17.26 -1.50 -10.17
CA PRO A 155 -16.57 -2.23 -9.11
C PRO A 155 -17.18 -3.61 -8.82
N ALA A 156 -18.40 -3.88 -9.30
CA ALA A 156 -18.99 -5.22 -9.21
C ALA A 156 -18.47 -6.18 -10.30
N SER A 157 -17.88 -5.62 -11.37
CA SER A 157 -17.39 -6.37 -12.53
C SER A 157 -16.00 -5.89 -13.02
N PRO A 158 -14.93 -5.94 -12.19
CA PRO A 158 -13.58 -5.56 -12.60
C PRO A 158 -13.12 -6.25 -13.89
N VAL A 159 -12.48 -5.48 -14.77
CA VAL A 159 -11.98 -5.95 -16.06
C VAL A 159 -10.45 -5.92 -16.05
N PHE A 160 -9.81 -7.06 -16.34
CA PHE A 160 -8.36 -7.10 -16.52
C PHE A 160 -7.98 -6.29 -17.76
N GLU A 161 -7.12 -5.28 -17.59
CA GLU A 161 -6.61 -4.47 -18.68
C GLU A 161 -5.23 -4.98 -19.12
N THR A 162 -4.28 -5.05 -18.19
CA THR A 162 -2.89 -5.35 -18.55
C THR A 162 -2.06 -5.93 -17.41
N GLN A 163 -0.90 -6.48 -17.77
CA GLN A 163 0.15 -6.91 -16.85
C GLN A 163 1.51 -6.37 -17.32
N ILE A 164 2.22 -5.70 -16.42
CA ILE A 164 3.51 -5.02 -16.64
C ILE A 164 4.58 -5.78 -15.84
N TYR A 165 5.45 -6.52 -16.51
CA TYR A 165 6.39 -7.44 -15.82
C TYR A 165 7.73 -7.67 -16.53
N LYS A 166 7.96 -7.01 -17.67
CA LYS A 166 9.22 -7.00 -18.43
C LYS A 166 9.31 -5.78 -19.34
N ASN A 167 10.49 -5.33 -19.73
CA ASN A 167 10.61 -4.24 -20.75
C ASN A 167 11.07 -4.75 -22.10
N VAL A 168 11.96 -5.72 -22.08
CA VAL A 168 12.46 -6.41 -23.26
C VAL A 168 12.51 -7.90 -22.95
N GLN A 169 12.67 -8.70 -23.99
CA GLN A 169 12.87 -10.13 -23.80
C GLN A 169 14.10 -10.38 -22.90
N GLY A 170 13.88 -10.96 -21.71
CA GLY A 170 14.94 -11.30 -20.75
C GLY A 170 15.08 -10.34 -19.55
N ASP A 171 14.51 -9.13 -19.62
CA ASP A 171 14.48 -8.18 -18.49
C ASP A 171 13.14 -8.27 -17.75
N PHE A 172 12.89 -9.41 -17.12
CA PHE A 172 11.73 -9.59 -16.25
C PHE A 172 11.98 -8.93 -14.90
N TRP A 173 10.98 -8.25 -14.37
CA TRP A 173 10.97 -7.63 -13.06
C TRP A 173 9.74 -8.13 -12.32
N CYS A 174 9.89 -9.38 -11.87
CA CYS A 174 8.94 -10.01 -10.98
C CYS A 174 9.23 -9.60 -9.54
N ASP A 175 8.28 -9.92 -8.65
CA ASP A 175 8.41 -9.69 -7.22
C ASP A 175 8.45 -8.19 -6.96
N VAL A 176 7.32 -7.56 -7.28
CA VAL A 176 7.10 -6.13 -7.03
C VAL A 176 6.39 -6.02 -5.69
N HIS A 177 7.08 -5.48 -4.69
CA HIS A 177 6.52 -5.33 -3.35
C HIS A 177 5.58 -4.13 -3.25
N ASN A 178 5.98 -3.00 -3.82
CA ASN A 178 5.29 -1.73 -3.70
C ASN A 178 5.19 -1.02 -5.04
N SER A 179 4.12 -0.25 -5.20
CA SER A 179 3.93 0.66 -6.31
C SER A 179 3.42 2.01 -5.86
N PHE A 180 3.63 3.03 -6.67
CA PHE A 180 3.03 4.34 -6.49
C PHE A 180 2.55 4.85 -7.84
N VAL A 181 1.32 5.36 -7.90
CA VAL A 181 0.79 6.00 -9.10
C VAL A 181 0.80 7.51 -8.89
N GLU A 182 1.64 8.20 -9.66
CA GLU A 182 1.65 9.66 -9.70
C GLU A 182 0.48 10.15 -10.57
N ASP A 183 -0.39 10.94 -9.96
CA ASP A 183 -1.43 11.71 -10.64
C ASP A 183 -0.83 13.01 -11.21
N ILE A 184 -1.08 13.26 -12.50
CA ILE A 184 -0.81 14.55 -13.14
C ILE A 184 -2.09 15.09 -13.76
N GLY A 185 -2.75 15.99 -13.02
CA GLY A 185 -3.92 16.74 -13.51
C GLY A 185 -5.27 16.03 -13.32
N GLY A 186 -5.38 15.15 -12.32
CA GLY A 186 -6.53 14.29 -12.05
C GLY A 186 -6.46 12.94 -12.76
N ASP A 187 -5.37 12.66 -13.49
CA ASP A 187 -5.19 11.43 -14.24
C ASP A 187 -3.87 10.75 -13.80
N GLY A 188 -3.96 9.48 -13.41
CA GLY A 188 -2.80 8.64 -13.15
C GLY A 188 -1.90 8.57 -14.38
N ARG A 189 -0.65 9.02 -14.26
CA ARG A 189 0.27 9.20 -15.39
C ARG A 189 1.48 8.29 -15.33
N TYR A 190 2.12 8.20 -14.17
CA TYR A 190 3.34 7.42 -14.01
C TYR A 190 3.17 6.40 -12.90
N LEU A 191 3.54 5.15 -13.19
CA LEU A 191 3.61 4.06 -12.22
C LEU A 191 5.06 3.85 -11.83
N TYR A 192 5.36 4.08 -10.56
CA TYR A 192 6.61 3.71 -9.93
C TYR A 192 6.42 2.34 -9.30
N ALA A 193 7.37 1.43 -9.47
CA ALA A 193 7.28 0.10 -8.89
C ALA A 193 8.66 -0.39 -8.44
N THR A 194 8.70 -1.00 -7.26
CA THR A 194 9.90 -1.55 -6.63
C THR A 194 10.09 -2.98 -7.13
N ALA A 195 11.18 -3.27 -7.84
CA ALA A 195 11.45 -4.61 -8.34
C ALA A 195 12.47 -5.30 -7.44
N ASP A 196 11.99 -5.96 -6.40
CA ASP A 196 12.81 -6.57 -5.35
C ASP A 196 13.85 -7.52 -5.93
N ALA A 197 13.44 -8.42 -6.83
CA ALA A 197 14.36 -9.38 -7.45
C ALA A 197 15.46 -8.74 -8.33
N ARG A 198 15.36 -7.43 -8.61
CA ARG A 198 16.35 -6.65 -9.36
C ARG A 198 17.05 -5.60 -8.49
N ASN A 199 16.54 -5.34 -7.30
CA ASN A 199 16.88 -4.21 -6.43
C ASN A 199 16.85 -2.87 -7.20
N ASP A 200 15.88 -2.69 -8.10
CA ASP A 200 15.73 -1.45 -8.85
C ASP A 200 14.30 -0.91 -8.80
N MET A 201 14.15 0.40 -8.64
CA MET A 201 12.87 1.08 -8.84
C MET A 201 12.72 1.36 -10.34
N ARG A 202 11.53 1.13 -10.88
CA ARG A 202 11.21 1.40 -12.28
C ARG A 202 10.03 2.35 -12.41
N VAL A 203 10.03 3.13 -13.48
CA VAL A 203 8.97 4.11 -13.79
C VAL A 203 8.39 3.80 -15.15
N VAL A 204 7.08 3.62 -15.21
CA VAL A 204 6.33 3.32 -16.43
C VAL A 204 5.34 4.44 -16.71
N ASP A 205 5.32 4.91 -17.95
CA ASP A 205 4.24 5.77 -18.44
C ASP A 205 3.02 4.90 -18.68
N ILE A 206 1.99 5.13 -17.86
CA ILE A 206 0.73 4.39 -17.89
C ILE A 206 -0.39 5.20 -18.54
N ALA A 207 -0.07 6.28 -19.26
CA ALA A 207 -1.09 7.06 -19.94
C ALA A 207 -1.94 6.22 -20.89
N ASN A 208 -3.26 6.28 -20.72
CA ASN A 208 -4.26 5.53 -21.49
C ASN A 208 -4.09 4.01 -21.35
N VAL A 209 -4.24 3.49 -20.12
CA VAL A 209 -4.19 2.05 -19.86
C VAL A 209 -5.14 1.26 -20.76
N ALA A 210 -6.33 1.81 -21.05
CA ALA A 210 -7.32 1.17 -21.92
C ALA A 210 -6.86 0.93 -23.38
N ASP A 211 -5.81 1.63 -23.83
CA ASP A 211 -5.20 1.40 -25.15
C ASP A 211 -4.13 0.29 -25.12
N PHE A 212 -3.82 -0.26 -23.94
CA PHE A 212 -2.86 -1.34 -23.80
C PHE A 212 -3.53 -2.62 -24.35
N PRO A 213 -2.94 -3.30 -25.34
CA PRO A 213 -3.49 -4.57 -25.77
C PRO A 213 -3.45 -5.59 -24.63
N SER A 214 -4.56 -6.29 -24.44
CA SER A 214 -4.75 -7.38 -23.46
C SER A 214 -3.70 -8.51 -23.49
N THR A 215 -2.81 -8.53 -24.50
CA THR A 215 -1.69 -9.46 -24.63
C THR A 215 -0.35 -8.74 -24.85
N CYS A 216 -0.06 -7.68 -24.09
CA CYS A 216 1.22 -6.96 -24.13
C CYS A 216 2.41 -7.91 -23.89
N ASP A 217 2.98 -8.43 -24.98
CA ASP A 217 4.36 -8.89 -24.98
C ASP A 217 5.23 -7.65 -25.14
N ILE A 218 5.76 -7.13 -24.03
CA ILE A 218 6.49 -5.85 -23.98
C ILE A 218 7.73 -5.85 -24.89
N ALA A 219 8.19 -7.02 -25.37
CA ALA A 219 9.20 -7.11 -26.44
C ALA A 219 8.72 -6.59 -27.82
N THR A 220 7.41 -6.41 -28.03
CA THR A 220 6.79 -6.00 -29.30
C THR A 220 6.12 -4.62 -29.28
N ASN A 221 6.42 -3.81 -28.26
CA ASN A 221 6.08 -2.38 -28.21
C ASN A 221 4.58 -2.09 -28.12
N CYS A 222 3.98 -2.39 -26.97
CA CYS A 222 2.61 -2.01 -26.66
C CYS A 222 2.55 -1.34 -25.28
N ALA A 223 2.54 0.00 -25.36
CA ALA A 223 2.00 0.99 -24.43
C ALA A 223 2.56 1.15 -22.99
N ALA A 224 3.05 0.12 -22.31
CA ALA A 224 3.79 0.31 -21.05
C ALA A 224 5.24 0.73 -21.38
N LYS A 225 5.48 2.04 -21.52
CA LYS A 225 6.83 2.56 -21.79
C LYS A 225 7.55 2.75 -20.46
N GLU A 226 8.56 1.94 -20.17
CA GLU A 226 9.53 2.31 -19.12
C GLU A 226 10.13 3.66 -19.52
N ILE A 227 9.87 4.65 -18.68
CA ILE A 227 10.39 6.00 -18.84
C ILE A 227 11.49 6.30 -17.84
N GLY A 228 11.83 5.40 -16.93
CA GLY A 228 12.85 5.67 -15.93
C GLY A 228 13.17 4.46 -15.07
N ARG A 229 14.35 4.50 -14.46
CA ARG A 229 14.83 3.46 -13.56
C ARG A 229 15.85 4.05 -12.61
N TYR A 230 15.91 3.55 -11.39
CA TYR A 230 17.00 3.81 -10.46
C TYR A 230 17.39 2.56 -9.70
N LYS A 231 18.70 2.37 -9.53
CA LYS A 231 19.29 1.34 -8.67
C LYS A 231 20.38 1.96 -7.84
N ALA A 232 20.26 1.89 -6.51
CA ALA A 232 21.30 2.39 -5.63
C ALA A 232 22.63 1.62 -5.87
N PRO A 233 23.80 2.30 -5.89
CA PRO A 233 25.09 1.63 -6.11
C PRO A 233 25.44 0.55 -5.08
N THR A 234 24.84 0.63 -3.88
CA THR A 234 25.00 -0.31 -2.76
C THR A 234 24.08 -1.52 -2.83
N ALA A 235 23.01 -1.47 -3.65
CA ALA A 235 21.99 -2.51 -3.79
C ALA A 235 22.45 -3.70 -4.67
N VAL A 236 23.62 -4.28 -4.36
CA VAL A 236 24.33 -5.24 -5.21
C VAL A 236 23.99 -6.71 -4.98
N ASP A 237 23.36 -7.04 -3.85
CA ASP A 237 22.97 -8.40 -3.46
C ASP A 237 21.46 -8.47 -3.17
N ASN A 238 20.96 -9.67 -2.91
CA ASN A 238 19.53 -9.89 -2.70
C ASN A 238 19.05 -9.48 -1.30
N ASP A 239 19.96 -9.12 -0.39
CA ASP A 239 19.60 -8.74 0.98
C ASP A 239 19.30 -7.23 1.05
N ASN A 240 19.90 -6.45 0.15
CA ASN A 240 19.66 -5.02 -0.02
C ASN A 240 18.79 -4.71 -1.25
N TYR A 241 17.51 -5.07 -1.15
CA TYR A 241 16.51 -4.84 -2.20
C TYR A 241 15.77 -3.51 -2.00
N VAL A 242 15.17 -3.00 -3.08
CA VAL A 242 14.26 -1.86 -3.01
C VAL A 242 12.92 -2.37 -2.50
N HIS A 243 12.38 -1.74 -1.46
CA HIS A 243 11.17 -2.21 -0.79
C HIS A 243 9.97 -1.34 -1.20
N ASP A 244 9.99 -0.06 -0.80
CA ASP A 244 8.90 0.88 -1.04
C ASP A 244 9.29 2.10 -1.86
N VAL A 245 8.30 2.69 -2.54
CA VAL A 245 8.43 3.96 -3.22
C VAL A 245 7.27 4.89 -2.88
N THR A 246 7.58 6.13 -2.53
CA THR A 246 6.60 7.21 -2.38
C THR A 246 6.99 8.37 -3.30
N VAL A 247 6.03 8.97 -4.00
CA VAL A 247 6.25 10.15 -4.84
C VAL A 247 5.41 11.31 -4.33
N ILE A 248 6.04 12.46 -4.08
CA ILE A 248 5.35 13.65 -3.58
C ILE A 248 5.73 14.85 -4.44
N ASP A 249 4.71 15.56 -4.94
CA ASP A 249 4.88 16.91 -5.46
C ASP A 249 4.82 17.93 -4.32
N HIS A 250 5.97 18.49 -3.97
CA HIS A 250 6.04 19.55 -2.95
C HIS A 250 5.74 20.94 -3.51
N GLY A 251 5.62 21.07 -4.84
CA GLY A 251 5.48 22.34 -5.52
C GLY A 251 6.70 23.25 -5.36
N GLY A 252 6.59 24.47 -5.91
CA GLY A 252 7.60 25.52 -5.81
C GLY A 252 8.99 25.07 -6.28
N ASP A 253 10.02 25.53 -5.56
CA ASP A 253 11.43 25.21 -5.87
C ASP A 253 11.86 23.81 -5.40
N VAL A 254 11.05 23.15 -4.55
CA VAL A 254 11.33 21.79 -4.07
C VAL A 254 10.97 20.76 -5.14
N GLY A 255 9.90 21.03 -5.89
CA GLY A 255 9.45 20.21 -7.01
C GLY A 255 8.97 18.82 -6.60
N ARG A 256 8.99 17.91 -7.57
CA ARG A 256 8.54 16.53 -7.43
C ARG A 256 9.69 15.63 -7.00
N ARG A 257 9.49 14.85 -5.93
CA ARG A 257 10.52 13.98 -5.36
C ARG A 257 10.05 12.54 -5.28
N VAL A 258 11.00 11.64 -5.51
CA VAL A 258 10.82 10.20 -5.37
C VAL A 258 11.62 9.74 -4.15
N TYR A 259 10.93 9.09 -3.22
CA TYR A 259 11.46 8.55 -1.98
C TYR A 259 11.54 7.04 -2.14
N VAL A 260 12.76 6.51 -2.30
CA VAL A 260 13.01 5.09 -2.57
C VAL A 260 13.61 4.44 -1.34
N SER A 261 12.82 3.61 -0.67
CA SER A 261 13.24 2.85 0.50
C SER A 261 13.97 1.59 0.06
N TYR A 262 15.21 1.42 0.50
CA TYR A 262 15.95 0.18 0.36
C TYR A 262 16.16 -0.43 1.74
N TRP A 263 16.11 -1.76 1.79
CA TRP A 263 16.25 -2.50 3.04
C TRP A 263 17.54 -2.13 3.77
N ASP A 264 18.72 -2.25 3.14
CA ASP A 264 20.01 -1.95 3.80
C ASP A 264 20.68 -0.64 3.34
N THR A 265 20.26 -0.03 2.22
CA THR A 265 20.83 1.26 1.77
C THR A 265 20.21 2.46 2.49
N GLY A 266 19.13 2.23 3.23
CA GLY A 266 18.31 3.29 3.78
C GLY A 266 17.44 3.96 2.71
N LEU A 267 17.12 5.24 2.93
CA LEU A 267 16.31 6.05 2.03
C LEU A 267 17.16 6.77 0.99
N VAL A 268 16.81 6.65 -0.29
CA VAL A 268 17.32 7.51 -1.37
C VAL A 268 16.23 8.49 -1.83
N ILE A 269 16.58 9.77 -1.91
CA ILE A 269 15.68 10.83 -2.40
C ILE A 269 16.17 11.31 -3.77
N LEU A 270 15.32 11.22 -4.79
CA LEU A 270 15.61 11.63 -6.17
C LEU A 270 14.71 12.81 -6.58
N ASP A 271 15.18 13.61 -7.54
CA ASP A 271 14.30 14.49 -8.32
C ASP A 271 13.54 13.61 -9.34
N ALA A 272 12.21 13.66 -9.34
CA ALA A 272 11.39 12.87 -10.26
C ALA A 272 11.67 13.22 -11.73
N ALA A 273 12.09 14.45 -12.04
CA ALA A 273 12.41 14.88 -13.40
C ALA A 273 13.69 14.25 -13.96
N ASP A 274 14.59 13.79 -13.08
CA ASP A 274 15.87 13.18 -13.48
C ASP A 274 15.75 11.65 -13.70
N VAL A 275 14.64 11.05 -13.27
CA VAL A 275 14.35 9.62 -13.45
C VAL A 275 13.82 9.38 -14.87
N THR A 276 14.73 9.38 -15.85
CA THR A 276 14.43 9.22 -17.29
C THR A 276 15.09 7.97 -17.89
N PRO A 277 14.77 7.54 -19.13
CA PRO A 277 15.34 6.31 -19.68
C PRO A 277 16.84 6.44 -19.92
N GLY A 278 17.62 5.51 -19.37
CA GLY A 278 19.07 5.45 -19.60
C GLY A 278 19.86 6.54 -18.87
N THR A 279 19.24 7.26 -17.93
CA THR A 279 19.94 8.13 -16.98
C THR A 279 20.20 7.38 -15.67
N ASP A 280 21.24 7.81 -14.97
CA ASP A 280 21.51 7.42 -13.58
C ASP A 280 21.34 8.68 -12.73
N PRO A 281 20.13 8.94 -12.20
CA PRO A 281 19.85 10.19 -11.49
C PRO A 281 20.74 10.29 -10.25
N THR A 282 21.26 11.49 -10.01
CA THR A 282 22.05 11.75 -8.80
C THR A 282 21.11 11.98 -7.62
N PRO A 283 21.25 11.26 -6.50
CA PRO A 283 20.42 11.51 -5.33
C PRO A 283 20.55 12.94 -4.81
N ILE A 284 19.40 13.54 -4.47
CA ILE A 284 19.32 14.78 -3.68
C ILE A 284 19.87 14.52 -2.29
N ALA A 285 19.48 13.39 -1.69
CA ALA A 285 19.93 12.96 -0.38
C ALA A 285 19.90 11.44 -0.25
N THR A 286 20.71 10.91 0.67
CA THR A 286 20.68 9.52 1.10
C THR A 286 20.73 9.50 2.62
N ILE A 287 19.78 8.81 3.26
CA ILE A 287 19.68 8.72 4.73
C ILE A 287 19.72 7.24 5.09
N ASP A 288 20.81 6.81 5.71
CA ASP A 288 21.09 5.43 6.07
C ASP A 288 21.44 5.34 7.57
N PRO A 289 20.43 5.24 8.46
CA PRO A 289 20.68 5.12 9.88
C PRO A 289 21.32 3.75 10.19
N PRO A 290 22.39 3.67 11.00
CA PRO A 290 23.07 2.40 11.26
C PRO A 290 22.15 1.33 11.86
N GLY A 291 22.05 0.19 11.18
CA GLY A 291 21.24 -0.95 11.62
C GLY A 291 19.74 -0.76 11.47
N PHE A 292 19.32 0.20 10.64
CA PHE A 292 17.92 0.50 10.37
C PHE A 292 17.55 -0.01 8.98
N LEU A 293 16.57 -0.91 8.92
CA LEU A 293 16.07 -1.50 7.70
C LEU A 293 14.93 -0.63 7.16
N THR A 294 15.22 0.23 6.18
CA THR A 294 14.20 1.20 5.74
C THR A 294 13.14 0.50 4.89
N HIS A 295 12.01 0.21 5.53
CA HIS A 295 10.83 -0.41 4.93
C HIS A 295 10.05 0.65 4.14
N HIS A 296 9.54 1.69 4.80
CA HIS A 296 8.73 2.74 4.19
C HIS A 296 9.25 4.14 4.55
N ALA A 297 8.95 5.13 3.70
CA ALA A 297 9.26 6.53 3.96
C ALA A 297 8.18 7.48 3.45
N PHE A 298 7.95 8.58 4.16
CA PHE A 298 7.03 9.63 3.75
C PHE A 298 7.61 11.00 4.11
N ALA A 299 7.26 12.06 3.39
CA ALA A 299 7.82 13.39 3.62
C ALA A 299 6.79 14.42 4.09
N SER A 300 7.26 15.40 4.87
CA SER A 300 6.46 16.59 5.18
C SER A 300 6.07 17.36 3.91
N ALA A 301 4.97 18.12 3.95
CA ALA A 301 4.50 18.90 2.81
C ALA A 301 5.58 19.83 2.22
N ALA A 302 6.42 20.43 3.08
CA ALA A 302 7.49 21.33 2.68
C ALA A 302 8.74 20.62 2.10
N GLY A 303 8.80 19.28 2.12
CA GLY A 303 9.95 18.49 1.63
C GLY A 303 11.24 18.68 2.43
N SER A 304 11.19 19.37 3.58
CA SER A 304 12.35 19.64 4.45
C SER A 304 12.56 18.59 5.54
N ARG A 305 11.52 17.78 5.80
CA ARG A 305 11.55 16.63 6.71
C ARG A 305 11.10 15.38 5.99
N VAL A 306 11.68 14.26 6.39
CA VAL A 306 11.27 12.93 5.96
C VAL A 306 11.18 12.01 7.17
N PHE A 307 10.24 11.10 7.11
CA PHE A 307 9.97 10.09 8.12
C PHE A 307 10.37 8.74 7.54
N LEU A 308 11.25 8.03 8.24
CA LEU A 308 11.69 6.68 7.89
C LEU A 308 11.03 5.70 8.85
N GLN A 309 10.70 4.52 8.35
CA GLN A 309 10.14 3.44 9.13
C GLN A 309 10.91 2.12 8.91
N ASP A 310 11.18 1.42 10.01
CA ASP A 310 11.74 0.08 10.06
C ASP A 310 10.68 -0.88 10.60
N GLU A 311 10.47 -1.98 9.88
CA GLU A 311 9.40 -2.95 10.14
C GLU A 311 9.82 -4.02 11.16
N ILE A 312 11.13 -4.22 11.34
CA ILE A 312 11.68 -5.35 12.09
C ILE A 312 12.04 -4.96 13.52
N LEU A 313 12.21 -3.67 13.79
CA LEU A 313 12.46 -3.14 15.13
C LEU A 313 11.22 -3.29 16.01
N ASP A 314 11.26 -4.29 16.91
CA ASP A 314 10.14 -4.72 17.74
C ASP A 314 10.50 -4.92 19.23
N GLN A 315 11.61 -4.34 19.71
CA GLN A 315 12.06 -4.48 21.10
C GLN A 315 11.92 -3.18 21.92
N PRO A 316 11.77 -3.27 23.26
CA PRO A 316 11.77 -2.09 24.12
C PRO A 316 13.04 -1.24 23.94
N GLY A 317 12.87 0.06 23.67
CA GLY A 317 13.97 1.00 23.43
C GLY A 317 14.33 1.18 21.96
N ASP A 318 13.80 0.35 21.06
CA ASP A 318 13.97 0.56 19.62
C ASP A 318 13.22 1.81 19.14
N ALA A 319 13.64 2.34 18.00
CA ALA A 319 13.12 3.57 17.41
C ALA A 319 12.69 3.33 15.94
N PRO A 320 11.62 2.54 15.70
CA PRO A 320 11.21 2.10 14.36
C PRO A 320 10.68 3.23 13.49
N VAL A 321 10.35 4.40 14.04
CA VAL A 321 9.94 5.58 13.26
C VAL A 321 10.84 6.74 13.63
N GLN A 322 11.51 7.29 12.61
CA GLN A 322 12.49 8.36 12.77
C GLN A 322 12.17 9.54 11.87
N MET A 323 12.31 10.75 12.41
CA MET A 323 12.16 12.01 11.68
C MET A 323 13.53 12.60 11.39
N TRP A 324 13.80 12.87 10.11
CA TRP A 324 15.07 13.39 9.63
C TRP A 324 14.89 14.73 8.91
N GLN A 325 15.84 15.64 9.10
CA GLN A 325 16.06 16.80 8.22
C GLN A 325 16.68 16.28 6.93
N VAL A 326 16.17 16.70 5.77
CA VAL A 326 16.67 16.25 4.46
C VAL A 326 18.01 16.90 4.11
N GLU A 327 18.20 18.17 4.46
CA GLU A 327 19.44 18.92 4.18
C GLU A 327 19.75 19.92 5.31
N PRO A 328 20.91 19.82 6.00
CA PRO A 328 21.79 18.65 6.00
C PRO A 328 21.10 17.44 6.65
N GLN A 329 21.46 16.24 6.19
CA GLN A 329 20.90 14.97 6.67
C GLN A 329 21.19 14.78 8.17
N THR A 330 20.19 14.99 9.01
CA THR A 330 20.35 14.89 10.47
C THR A 330 19.07 14.35 11.13
N LEU A 331 19.24 13.44 12.09
CA LEU A 331 18.14 12.94 12.91
C LEU A 331 17.60 14.10 13.75
N VAL A 332 16.29 14.34 13.64
CA VAL A 332 15.57 15.36 14.41
C VAL A 332 15.01 14.73 15.67
N ASP A 333 14.29 13.61 15.52
CA ASP A 333 13.56 12.96 16.61
C ASP A 333 13.13 11.53 16.21
N SER A 334 12.71 10.72 17.18
CA SER A 334 12.21 9.35 16.96
C SER A 334 11.02 9.01 17.87
N LEU A 335 10.28 7.98 17.50
CA LEU A 335 9.28 7.31 18.36
C LEU A 335 9.89 6.04 18.96
N VAL A 336 10.00 5.98 20.29
CA VAL A 336 10.68 4.90 21.01
C VAL A 336 9.70 3.87 21.57
N LEU A 337 9.89 2.59 21.24
CA LEU A 337 9.09 1.47 21.74
C LEU A 337 9.23 1.31 23.26
N GLY A 338 8.09 1.09 23.92
CA GLY A 338 7.98 0.98 25.38
C GLY A 338 7.96 2.32 26.12
N THR A 339 8.25 3.44 25.43
CA THR A 339 8.17 4.80 26.01
C THR A 339 7.08 5.63 25.36
N ASP A 340 7.11 5.76 24.04
CA ASP A 340 6.19 6.61 23.27
C ASP A 340 4.99 5.80 22.74
N VAL A 341 5.23 4.54 22.42
CA VAL A 341 4.26 3.58 21.89
C VAL A 341 4.54 2.20 22.50
N PRO A 342 3.52 1.34 22.75
CA PRO A 342 3.76 -0.04 23.15
C PRO A 342 4.65 -0.79 22.16
N VAL A 343 5.32 -1.85 22.63
CA VAL A 343 6.26 -2.63 21.83
C VAL A 343 5.50 -3.43 20.77
N ASN A 344 5.58 -2.97 19.52
CA ASN A 344 4.98 -3.60 18.34
C ASN A 344 5.67 -3.06 17.08
N PRO A 345 5.83 -3.86 16.03
CA PRO A 345 6.35 -3.37 14.75
C PRO A 345 5.37 -2.38 14.09
N SER A 346 5.91 -1.32 13.51
CA SER A 346 5.16 -0.40 12.64
C SER A 346 5.11 -0.93 11.21
N HIS A 347 4.15 -0.46 10.44
CA HIS A 347 3.97 -0.78 9.03
C HIS A 347 3.28 0.38 8.30
N ASN A 348 3.97 0.92 7.30
CA ASN A 348 3.55 2.04 6.45
C ASN A 348 3.28 3.37 7.18
N LEU A 349 3.52 4.46 6.46
CA LEU A 349 3.40 5.83 6.93
C LEU A 349 2.48 6.61 6.00
N GLU A 350 1.71 7.56 6.53
CA GLU A 350 0.92 8.47 5.71
C GLU A 350 0.84 9.85 6.34
N ILE A 351 0.83 10.89 5.48
CA ILE A 351 0.48 12.26 5.87
C ILE A 351 -0.59 12.77 4.90
N ARG A 352 -1.72 13.22 5.45
CA ARG A 352 -2.79 13.86 4.68
C ARG A 352 -2.60 15.38 4.69
N PHE A 353 -1.95 15.90 3.65
CA PHE A 353 -1.62 17.33 3.55
C PHE A 353 -2.85 18.26 3.51
N ASP A 354 -3.96 17.74 2.99
CA ASP A 354 -5.25 18.42 2.90
C ASP A 354 -6.03 18.45 4.22
N LEU A 355 -5.83 17.45 5.09
CA LEU A 355 -6.52 17.31 6.37
C LEU A 355 -5.69 17.83 7.54
N ALA A 356 -4.50 17.28 7.72
CA ALA A 356 -3.61 17.53 8.85
C ALA A 356 -2.15 17.45 8.36
N PRO A 357 -1.61 18.52 7.73
CA PRO A 357 -0.32 18.49 7.05
C PRO A 357 0.89 18.25 7.97
N ASN A 358 0.67 18.35 9.28
CA ASN A 358 1.68 18.15 10.32
C ASN A 358 1.31 16.96 11.23
N ARG A 359 0.54 15.99 10.73
CA ARG A 359 0.22 14.75 11.43
C ARG A 359 0.71 13.56 10.64
N LEU A 360 1.57 12.76 11.26
CA LEU A 360 2.01 11.48 10.76
C LEU A 360 1.09 10.39 11.27
N TYR A 361 0.48 9.65 10.36
CA TYR A 361 -0.25 8.43 10.64
C TYR A 361 0.63 7.23 10.35
N VAL A 362 0.56 6.24 11.22
CA VAL A 362 1.40 5.05 11.15
C VAL A 362 0.48 3.86 11.37
N GLY A 363 0.53 2.89 10.47
CA GLY A 363 -0.02 1.56 10.74
C GLY A 363 0.91 0.85 11.70
N TRP A 364 0.36 0.15 12.67
CA TRP A 364 1.12 -0.73 13.55
C TRP A 364 0.37 -2.03 13.57
N TYR A 365 1.04 -3.14 13.36
CA TYR A 365 0.38 -4.43 13.20
C TYR A 365 -0.69 -4.69 14.27
N LYS A 366 -0.29 -5.05 15.50
CA LYS A 366 -1.28 -5.33 16.56
C LYS A 366 -1.79 -4.07 17.28
N LEU A 367 -1.21 -2.90 16.98
CA LEU A 367 -1.65 -1.64 17.58
C LEU A 367 -2.57 -0.82 16.68
N GLY A 368 -2.90 -1.32 15.50
CA GLY A 368 -3.71 -0.62 14.50
C GLY A 368 -3.15 0.77 14.14
N LEU A 369 -4.05 1.70 13.88
CA LEU A 369 -3.74 3.10 13.59
C LEU A 369 -3.18 3.80 14.82
N GLN A 370 -2.07 4.50 14.65
CA GLN A 370 -1.56 5.48 15.61
C GLN A 370 -1.13 6.76 14.87
N ALA A 371 -1.33 7.93 15.48
CA ALA A 371 -0.96 9.20 14.87
C ALA A 371 -0.18 10.12 15.82
N TRP A 372 0.72 10.95 15.27
CA TRP A 372 1.49 11.96 16.01
C TRP A 372 1.52 13.27 15.25
N ASP A 373 1.30 14.37 15.97
CA ASP A 373 1.59 15.71 15.45
C ASP A 373 3.10 15.96 15.48
N PHE A 374 3.62 16.70 14.51
CA PHE A 374 5.04 17.03 14.40
C PHE A 374 5.28 18.48 14.00
N ASP A 375 6.45 19.01 14.37
CA ASP A 375 6.94 20.29 13.87
C ASP A 375 8.45 20.22 13.55
N ALA A 376 9.08 21.36 13.32
CA ALA A 376 10.49 21.40 12.97
C ALA A 376 11.43 20.83 14.07
N SER A 377 10.95 20.73 15.31
CA SER A 377 11.71 20.24 16.48
C SER A 377 11.49 18.76 16.80
N GLY A 378 10.50 18.11 16.19
CA GLY A 378 10.22 16.69 16.39
C GLY A 378 8.72 16.38 16.54
N PHE A 379 8.43 15.19 17.05
CA PHE A 379 7.07 14.78 17.38
C PHE A 379 6.64 15.43 18.70
N HIS A 380 5.40 15.92 18.75
CA HIS A 380 4.87 16.58 19.93
C HIS A 380 3.44 16.14 20.26
N ARG A 381 2.98 16.58 21.42
CA ARG A 381 1.72 16.16 22.04
C ARG A 381 0.55 17.00 21.51
N THR A 382 -0.65 16.42 21.50
CA THR A 382 -1.87 17.18 21.76
C THR A 382 -1.85 17.66 23.23
N ALA A 383 -2.21 18.92 23.46
CA ALA A 383 -2.07 19.56 24.78
C ALA A 383 -2.69 18.75 25.94
N GLY A 384 -1.93 18.48 27.02
CA GLY A 384 -2.48 18.07 28.32
C GLY A 384 -1.96 16.79 28.98
N THR A 385 -1.19 15.92 28.31
CA THR A 385 -0.61 14.69 28.92
C THR A 385 0.90 14.77 29.10
N PRO A 386 1.50 14.09 30.11
CA PRO A 386 2.95 14.08 30.35
C PRO A 386 3.78 13.11 29.49
N SER A 387 3.16 12.25 28.65
CA SER A 387 3.83 11.29 27.74
C SER A 387 3.64 11.66 26.26
N ARG A 388 4.59 11.32 25.37
CA ARG A 388 4.51 11.50 23.89
C ARG A 388 3.62 10.43 23.25
N THR A 389 2.49 10.15 23.89
CA THR A 389 1.49 9.18 23.41
C THR A 389 0.82 9.67 22.15
N ALA A 390 0.42 8.73 21.28
CA ALA A 390 -0.35 9.02 20.07
C ALA A 390 -1.56 9.93 20.33
N VAL A 391 -1.81 10.83 19.38
CA VAL A 391 -2.92 11.79 19.40
C VAL A 391 -4.22 11.14 18.93
N GLN A 392 -4.14 10.16 18.04
CA GLN A 392 -5.25 9.31 17.64
C GLN A 392 -4.77 7.87 17.65
N TYR A 393 -5.60 6.97 18.16
CA TYR A 393 -5.32 5.55 17.99
C TYR A 393 -6.51 4.62 18.16
N HIS A 394 -6.41 3.49 17.46
CA HIS A 394 -7.26 2.33 17.64
C HIS A 394 -6.40 1.08 17.65
N GLN A 395 -6.29 0.46 18.82
CA GLN A 395 -5.58 -0.79 18.96
C GLN A 395 -6.40 -1.95 18.38
N VAL A 396 -6.00 -2.47 17.24
CA VAL A 396 -6.59 -3.71 16.70
C VAL A 396 -5.81 -4.88 17.26
N GLN A 397 -6.06 -5.23 18.53
CA GLN A 397 -5.36 -6.35 19.14
C GLN A 397 -5.91 -7.66 18.59
N THR A 398 -5.08 -8.39 17.86
CA THR A 398 -5.24 -9.81 17.57
C THR A 398 -4.70 -10.62 18.76
N GLU A 399 -4.99 -11.92 18.86
CA GLU A 399 -4.59 -12.72 20.02
C GLU A 399 -3.09 -12.56 20.35
N ALA A 400 -2.74 -12.60 21.63
CA ALA A 400 -1.33 -12.48 22.04
C ALA A 400 -0.43 -13.58 21.43
N ALA A 401 -1.03 -14.71 21.03
CA ALA A 401 -0.35 -15.82 20.38
C ALA A 401 -0.15 -15.63 18.86
N ASP A 402 -0.77 -14.61 18.26
CA ASP A 402 -0.67 -14.37 16.83
C ASP A 402 0.71 -13.87 16.41
N ASP A 403 0.98 -13.95 15.11
CA ASP A 403 2.23 -13.47 14.54
C ASP A 403 2.37 -11.96 14.83
N PRO A 404 3.55 -11.45 15.21
CA PRO A 404 3.74 -10.02 15.47
C PRO A 404 3.44 -9.14 14.25
N TYR A 405 3.48 -9.71 13.04
CA TYR A 405 3.14 -9.08 11.76
C TYR A 405 1.69 -9.38 11.32
N ASP A 406 0.83 -9.80 12.25
CA ASP A 406 -0.62 -9.85 12.07
C ASP A 406 -1.26 -8.57 12.60
N GLY A 407 -2.20 -8.01 11.82
CA GLY A 407 -2.95 -6.82 12.18
C GLY A 407 -2.91 -5.77 11.06
N ALA A 408 -2.90 -4.48 11.41
CA ALA A 408 -2.96 -3.40 10.42
C ALA A 408 -1.72 -3.36 9.51
N TRP A 409 -1.92 -3.67 8.24
CA TRP A 409 -0.95 -3.58 7.16
C TRP A 409 -0.96 -2.19 6.51
N GLY A 410 -2.12 -1.55 6.43
CA GLY A 410 -2.23 -0.26 5.77
C GLY A 410 -3.32 0.58 6.41
N VAL A 411 -3.14 1.89 6.36
CA VAL A 411 -4.12 2.87 6.81
C VAL A 411 -4.37 3.83 5.67
N ARG A 412 -5.63 4.14 5.39
CA ARG A 412 -6.06 5.21 4.49
C ARG A 412 -7.13 6.04 5.15
N MET A 413 -7.37 7.24 4.66
CA MET A 413 -8.49 8.07 5.11
C MET A 413 -9.32 8.58 3.95
N ALA A 414 -10.60 8.82 4.20
CA ALA A 414 -11.45 9.58 3.30
C ALA A 414 -12.45 10.43 4.08
N ASP A 415 -12.81 11.58 3.54
CA ASP A 415 -13.89 12.39 4.07
C ASP A 415 -15.22 11.93 3.46
N ILE A 416 -16.13 11.46 4.30
CA ILE A 416 -17.46 10.98 3.93
C ILE A 416 -18.47 11.74 4.77
N ASP A 417 -19.41 12.42 4.11
CA ASP A 417 -20.44 13.25 4.73
C ASP A 417 -19.89 14.31 5.71
N GLY A 418 -18.74 14.90 5.36
CA GLY A 418 -18.07 15.93 6.16
C GLY A 418 -17.27 15.37 7.34
N CYS A 419 -17.04 14.06 7.36
CA CYS A 419 -16.33 13.36 8.43
C CYS A 419 -15.18 12.51 7.92
N THR A 420 -14.02 12.68 8.52
CA THR A 420 -12.86 11.83 8.25
C THR A 420 -13.09 10.44 8.82
N HIS A 421 -13.02 9.46 7.93
CA HIS A 421 -13.01 8.04 8.25
C HIS A 421 -11.61 7.49 8.06
N TYR A 422 -11.24 6.52 8.91
CA TYR A 422 -9.98 5.80 8.85
C TYR A 422 -10.26 4.36 8.47
N PHE A 423 -9.54 3.88 7.46
CA PHE A 423 -9.67 2.53 6.93
C PHE A 423 -8.37 1.80 7.23
N GLN A 424 -8.46 0.71 7.99
CA GLN A 424 -7.31 -0.13 8.30
C GLN A 424 -7.46 -1.49 7.62
N SER A 425 -6.45 -1.91 6.89
CA SER A 425 -6.39 -3.26 6.33
C SER A 425 -5.78 -4.21 7.35
N ASP A 426 -6.61 -4.99 8.03
CA ASP A 426 -6.15 -6.04 8.92
C ASP A 426 -5.78 -7.30 8.11
N ARG A 427 -4.52 -7.74 8.26
CA ARG A 427 -3.95 -8.88 7.56
C ARG A 427 -4.79 -10.14 7.74
N ARG A 428 -5.42 -10.35 8.89
CA ARG A 428 -6.22 -11.54 9.16
C ARG A 428 -7.70 -11.30 8.94
N TYR A 429 -8.26 -10.22 9.46
CA TYR A 429 -9.70 -10.01 9.50
C TYR A 429 -10.28 -9.44 8.20
N GLY A 430 -9.72 -8.35 7.70
CA GLY A 430 -10.28 -7.60 6.58
C GLY A 430 -10.24 -6.10 6.83
N LEU A 431 -11.36 -5.41 6.61
CA LEU A 431 -11.40 -3.96 6.71
C LEU A 431 -11.95 -3.52 8.08
N ILE A 432 -11.23 -2.62 8.75
CA ILE A 432 -11.70 -1.93 9.95
C ILE A 432 -11.95 -0.47 9.60
N ILE A 433 -13.10 0.04 10.04
CA ILE A 433 -13.58 1.38 9.73
C ILE A 433 -13.80 2.15 11.02
N ASP A 434 -13.02 3.21 11.19
CA ASP A 434 -13.17 4.19 12.25
C ASP A 434 -13.55 5.55 11.69
N ARG A 435 -13.90 6.48 12.57
CA ARG A 435 -14.07 7.90 12.24
C ARG A 435 -13.50 8.79 13.31
N ASP A 436 -13.26 10.05 12.98
CA ASP A 436 -12.87 11.06 13.97
C ASP A 436 -13.94 11.16 15.07
N ALA A 437 -13.52 11.21 16.34
CA ALA A 437 -14.45 11.37 17.46
C ALA A 437 -15.18 12.72 17.46
N ALA A 438 -14.64 13.74 16.79
CA ALA A 438 -15.29 15.04 16.65
C ALA A 438 -16.55 15.02 15.76
N CYS A 439 -16.77 13.93 15.02
CA CYS A 439 -17.87 13.75 14.06
C CYS A 439 -19.23 13.33 14.66
N GLY A 440 -19.52 13.78 15.88
CA GLY A 440 -20.69 13.39 16.69
C GLY A 440 -21.83 14.39 16.69
#